data_AF-M5C5A5-F1
#
_entry.id   AF-M5C5A5-F1
#
_cell.length_a   1.000
_cell.length_b   1.000
_cell.length_c   1.000
_cell.angle_alpha   90.00
_cell.angle_beta   90.00
_cell.angle_gamma   90.00
#
_symmetry.space_group_name_H-M   'P 1'
#
loop_
_entity.id
_entity.type
_entity.pdbx_description
1 polymer ?
#
loop_
_entity_poly.entity_id
_entity_poly.type
_entity_poly.pdbx_seq_one_letter_code
_entity_poly.pdbx_strand_id
1 'polypeptide(L)'
;MFAYEKARMWKELFSLAVDTGVADQDLIDMSHRVAESLVSHARYSEAARVYLDYGQDIPGAVLALTRGNDLSEAFRVISMNKAHNLVEEVIAPEALELCTQFREDVQEMTEQLIRQGQRLIELKEKKTLDPDGYYGREEPNLHNVDALTDASGISQFTKYTKALTGTTAK
;
A
#
# COMPACT_ATOMS: atom_id res chain seq x y z
N MET A 1 21.50 19.71 6.13
CA MET A 1 21.04 18.89 4.99
C MET A 1 20.64 17.47 5.40
N PHE A 2 21.54 16.65 5.97
CA PHE A 2 21.23 15.24 6.34
C PHE A 2 19.92 15.03 7.11
N ALA A 3 19.61 15.87 8.10
CA ALA A 3 18.37 15.77 8.88
C ALA A 3 17.11 15.96 8.02
N TYR A 4 17.11 16.94 7.10
CA TYR A 4 15.98 17.18 6.19
C TYR A 4 15.80 16.05 5.18
N GLU A 5 16.89 15.49 4.67
CA GLU A 5 16.84 14.33 3.76
C GLU A 5 16.23 13.11 4.46
N LYS A 6 16.67 12.79 5.69
CA LYS A 6 16.09 11.70 6.49
C LYS A 6 14.62 11.92 6.85
N ALA A 7 14.23 13.18 7.07
CA ALA A 7 12.84 13.56 7.31
C ALA A 7 11.99 13.62 6.02
N ARG A 8 12.59 13.44 4.83
CA ARG A 8 11.94 13.62 3.52
C ARG A 8 11.31 15.01 3.33
N MET A 9 11.94 16.01 3.95
CA MET A 9 11.62 17.44 3.82
C MET A 9 12.41 18.01 2.63
N TRP A 10 12.02 17.61 1.42
CA TRP A 10 12.79 17.90 0.21
C TRP A 10 12.83 19.40 -0.12
N LYS A 11 11.77 20.15 0.16
CA LYS A 11 11.73 21.59 -0.12
C LYS A 11 12.76 22.33 0.71
N GLU A 12 12.82 22.05 2.01
CA GLU A 12 13.76 22.64 2.95
C GLU A 12 15.19 22.18 2.65
N LEU A 13 15.36 20.92 2.25
CA LEU A 13 16.65 20.37 1.81
C LEU A 13 17.19 21.13 0.59
N PHE A 14 16.40 21.23 -0.48
CA PHE A 14 16.84 21.87 -1.72
C PHE A 14 16.94 23.40 -1.59
N SER A 15 16.06 24.04 -0.81
CA SER A 15 16.22 25.46 -0.47
C SER A 15 17.58 25.71 0.19
N LEU A 16 17.93 24.90 1.20
CA LEU A 16 19.22 25.03 1.88
C LEU A 16 20.39 24.70 0.95
N ALA A 17 20.27 23.70 0.08
CA ALA A 17 21.32 23.33 -0.88
C ALA A 17 21.61 24.47 -1.87
N VAL A 18 20.56 25.10 -2.40
CA VAL A 18 20.69 26.25 -3.31
C VAL A 18 21.26 27.47 -2.57
N ASP A 19 20.76 27.79 -1.38
CA ASP A 19 21.21 28.95 -0.59
C ASP A 19 22.69 28.84 -0.17
N THR A 20 23.19 27.61 0.00
CA THR A 20 24.59 27.35 0.38
C THR A 20 25.53 27.19 -0.83
N GLY A 21 25.00 27.26 -2.06
CA GLY A 21 25.80 27.19 -3.28
C GLY A 21 26.38 25.81 -3.54
N VAL A 22 25.64 24.74 -3.26
CA VAL A 22 26.00 23.37 -3.67
C VAL A 22 26.18 23.34 -5.18
N ALA A 23 27.22 22.65 -5.66
CA ALA A 23 27.52 22.56 -7.08
C ALA A 23 26.37 21.87 -7.84
N ASP A 24 26.11 22.29 -9.09
CA ASP A 24 25.00 21.78 -9.89
C ASP A 24 25.02 20.24 -10.03
N GLN A 25 26.19 19.65 -10.19
CA GLN A 25 26.31 18.18 -10.28
C GLN A 25 25.92 17.49 -8.97
N ASP A 26 26.35 18.03 -7.82
CA ASP A 26 25.98 17.48 -6.51
C ASP A 26 24.47 17.65 -6.24
N LEU A 27 23.87 18.72 -6.78
CA LEU A 27 22.43 18.98 -6.71
C LEU A 27 21.64 17.97 -7.54
N ILE A 28 22.10 17.66 -8.75
CA ILE A 28 21.53 16.62 -9.61
C ILE A 28 21.62 15.26 -8.91
N ASP A 29 22.80 14.87 -8.42
CA ASP A 29 22.98 13.59 -7.73
C ASP A 29 22.10 13.48 -6.47
N MET A 30 21.95 14.59 -5.74
CA MET A 30 21.05 14.67 -4.59
C MET A 30 19.57 14.54 -5.00
N SER A 31 19.18 15.15 -6.13
CA SER A 31 17.82 15.05 -6.67
C SER A 31 17.40 13.62 -6.97
N HIS A 32 18.28 12.82 -7.60
CA HIS A 32 17.98 11.42 -7.90
C HIS A 32 17.78 10.62 -6.61
N ARG A 33 18.69 10.74 -5.62
CA ARG A 33 18.57 10.04 -4.33
C ARG A 33 17.30 10.41 -3.58
N VAL A 34 16.97 11.71 -3.53
CA VAL A 34 15.78 12.20 -2.82
C VAL A 34 14.50 11.77 -3.55
N ALA A 35 14.47 11.86 -4.87
CA ALA A 35 13.31 11.46 -5.67
C ALA A 35 13.04 9.95 -5.55
N GLU A 36 14.06 9.09 -5.61
CA GLU A 36 13.92 7.65 -5.33
C GLU A 36 13.37 7.38 -3.92
N SER A 37 13.86 8.13 -2.92
CA SER A 37 13.32 8.04 -1.56
C SER A 37 11.85 8.44 -1.49
N LEU A 38 11.42 9.46 -2.24
CA LEU A 38 10.01 9.88 -2.29
C LEU A 38 9.13 8.85 -3.02
N VAL A 39 9.61 8.27 -4.13
CA VAL A 39 8.93 7.21 -4.88
C VAL A 39 8.67 5.99 -3.99
N SER A 40 9.68 5.53 -3.24
CA SER A 40 9.51 4.39 -2.32
C SER A 40 8.49 4.61 -1.20
N HIS A 41 8.07 5.86 -0.97
CA HIS A 41 7.03 6.23 0.00
C HIS A 41 5.74 6.70 -0.67
N ALA A 42 5.52 6.35 -1.95
CA ALA A 42 4.37 6.71 -2.76
C ALA A 42 4.14 8.24 -2.91
N ARG A 43 5.17 9.07 -2.70
CA ARG A 43 5.13 10.53 -2.88
C ARG A 43 5.53 10.91 -4.30
N TYR A 44 4.83 10.35 -5.28
CA TYR A 44 5.19 10.39 -6.70
C TYR A 44 5.20 11.79 -7.32
N SER A 45 4.19 12.61 -7.04
CA SER A 45 4.09 13.98 -7.56
C SER A 45 5.21 14.88 -7.04
N GLU A 46 5.66 14.65 -5.81
CA GLU A 46 6.79 15.37 -5.22
C GLU A 46 8.13 14.89 -5.79
N ALA A 47 8.30 13.58 -5.98
CA ALA A 47 9.47 13.02 -6.65
C ALA A 47 9.62 13.57 -8.07
N ALA A 48 8.53 13.64 -8.83
CA ALA A 48 8.52 14.19 -10.17
C ALA A 48 8.96 15.66 -10.21
N ARG A 49 8.52 16.48 -9.25
CA ARG A 49 9.01 17.87 -9.11
C ARG A 49 10.50 17.91 -8.82
N VAL A 50 11.00 17.05 -7.94
CA VAL A 50 12.43 16.98 -7.64
C VAL A 50 13.25 16.61 -8.88
N TYR A 51 12.81 15.61 -9.66
CA TYR A 51 13.46 15.25 -10.92
C TYR A 51 13.47 16.40 -11.93
N LEU A 52 12.38 17.17 -12.05
CA LEU A 52 12.29 18.30 -12.99
C LEU A 52 13.10 19.50 -12.54
N ASP A 53 12.90 19.95 -11.30
CA ASP A 53 13.39 21.22 -10.81
C ASP A 53 14.89 21.17 -10.47
N TYR A 54 15.40 20.03 -10.02
CA TYR A 54 16.79 19.88 -9.56
C TYR A 54 17.59 18.83 -10.33
N GLY A 55 16.94 17.79 -10.86
CA GLY A 55 17.61 16.71 -11.60
C GLY A 55 17.69 16.89 -13.10
N GLN A 56 16.87 17.78 -13.67
CA GLN A 56 16.67 17.92 -15.12
C GLN A 56 16.33 16.57 -15.81
N ASP A 57 15.74 15.63 -15.06
CA ASP A 57 15.45 14.27 -15.51
C ASP A 57 13.98 14.15 -15.91
N ILE A 58 13.70 14.45 -17.19
CA ILE A 58 12.35 14.37 -17.76
C ILE A 58 11.83 12.92 -17.76
N PRO A 59 12.59 11.90 -18.22
CA PRO A 59 12.16 10.51 -18.14
C PRO A 59 11.81 10.05 -16.71
N GLY A 60 12.67 10.37 -15.73
CA GLY A 60 12.45 10.04 -14.32
C GLY A 60 11.18 10.68 -13.75
N ALA A 61 10.92 11.94 -14.11
CA ALA A 61 9.69 12.63 -13.71
C ALA A 61 8.44 11.99 -14.32
N VAL A 62 8.45 11.69 -15.61
CA VAL A 62 7.33 11.03 -16.32
C VAL A 62 7.06 9.64 -15.73
N LEU A 63 8.12 8.87 -15.45
CA LEU A 63 8.02 7.57 -14.82
C LEU A 63 7.37 7.66 -13.43
N ALA A 64 7.85 8.59 -12.58
CA ALA A 64 7.30 8.80 -11.25
C ALA A 64 5.80 9.17 -11.32
N LEU A 65 5.41 10.10 -12.19
CA LEU A 65 4.01 10.51 -12.37
C LEU A 65 3.13 9.35 -12.87
N THR A 66 3.64 8.54 -13.80
CA THR A 66 2.92 7.38 -14.33
C THR A 66 2.64 6.35 -13.23
N ARG A 67 3.65 6.04 -12.40
CA ARG A 67 3.49 5.16 -11.23
C ARG A 67 2.54 5.73 -10.18
N GLY A 68 2.50 7.06 -10.05
CA GLY A 68 1.55 7.78 -9.21
C GLY A 68 0.15 7.93 -9.80
N ASN A 69 -0.10 7.38 -11.00
CA ASN A 69 -1.34 7.52 -11.76
C ASN A 69 -1.74 8.99 -12.08
N ASP A 70 -0.77 9.91 -12.12
CA ASP A 70 -0.96 11.30 -12.53
C ASP A 70 -0.58 11.48 -14.02
N LEU A 71 -1.34 10.79 -14.88
CA LEU A 71 -1.06 10.75 -16.33
C LEU A 71 -1.26 12.13 -16.98
N SER A 72 -2.21 12.93 -16.50
CA SER A 72 -2.42 14.27 -17.03
C SER A 72 -1.17 15.13 -16.88
N GLU A 73 -0.53 15.07 -15.72
CA GLU A 73 0.71 15.81 -15.51
C GLU A 73 1.88 15.19 -16.28
N ALA A 74 1.96 13.85 -16.39
CA ALA A 74 2.97 13.19 -17.21
C ALA A 74 2.90 13.66 -18.69
N PHE A 75 1.70 13.71 -19.27
CA PHE A 75 1.49 14.19 -20.64
C PHE A 75 1.80 15.69 -20.78
N ARG A 76 1.49 16.51 -19.76
CA ARG A 76 1.86 17.93 -19.75
C ARG A 76 3.38 18.10 -19.78
N VAL A 77 4.10 17.36 -18.94
CA VAL A 77 5.57 17.36 -18.87
C VAL A 77 6.18 16.92 -20.21
N ILE A 78 5.67 15.83 -20.81
CA ILE A 78 6.09 15.36 -22.14
C ILE A 78 5.92 16.46 -23.19
N SER A 79 4.74 17.09 -23.23
CA SER A 79 4.41 18.11 -24.23
C SER A 79 5.25 19.37 -24.05
N MET A 80 5.47 19.81 -22.81
CA MET A 80 6.27 20.98 -22.47
C MET A 80 7.74 20.81 -22.89
N ASN A 81 8.27 19.60 -22.77
CA ASN A 81 9.65 19.26 -23.10
C ASN A 81 9.83 18.66 -24.50
N LYS A 82 8.77 18.55 -25.30
CA LYS A 82 8.77 17.94 -26.65
C LYS A 82 9.29 16.49 -26.67
N ALA A 83 9.15 15.76 -25.57
CA ALA A 83 9.69 14.42 -25.38
C ALA A 83 8.66 13.32 -25.70
N HIS A 84 8.04 13.40 -26.88
CA HIS A 84 6.89 12.56 -27.25
C HIS A 84 7.20 11.06 -27.31
N ASN A 85 8.47 10.68 -27.51
CA ASN A 85 8.94 9.29 -27.46
C ASN A 85 8.66 8.62 -26.11
N LEU A 86 8.62 9.38 -25.01
CA LEU A 86 8.36 8.85 -23.66
C LEU A 86 6.95 8.27 -23.48
N VAL A 87 6.01 8.58 -24.38
CA VAL A 87 4.68 7.95 -24.36
C VAL A 87 4.81 6.45 -24.64
N GLU A 88 5.58 6.07 -25.66
CA GLU A 88 5.79 4.67 -26.03
C GLU A 88 6.84 4.00 -25.13
N GLU A 89 7.89 4.72 -24.74
CA GLU A 89 9.00 4.18 -23.96
C GLU A 89 8.69 4.02 -22.46
N VAL A 90 7.84 4.89 -21.88
CA VAL A 90 7.59 4.92 -20.43
C VAL A 90 6.12 4.71 -20.10
N ILE A 91 5.22 5.52 -20.66
CA ILE A 91 3.80 5.48 -20.26
C ILE A 91 3.14 4.17 -20.67
N ALA A 92 3.31 3.73 -21.91
CA ALA A 92 2.68 2.52 -22.43
C ALA A 92 3.06 1.24 -21.65
N PRO A 93 4.35 0.93 -21.40
CA PRO A 93 4.71 -0.27 -20.64
C PRO A 93 4.25 -0.20 -19.17
N GLU A 94 4.44 0.93 -18.49
CA GLU A 94 4.04 1.07 -17.08
C GLU A 94 2.51 1.01 -16.91
N ALA A 95 1.76 1.59 -17.85
CA ALA A 95 0.30 1.48 -17.84
C ALA A 95 -0.17 0.02 -18.05
N LEU A 96 0.52 -0.75 -18.91
CA LEU A 96 0.23 -2.16 -19.13
C LEU A 96 0.51 -3.00 -17.88
N GLU A 97 1.63 -2.73 -17.20
CA GLU A 97 1.99 -3.38 -15.94
C GLU A 97 0.96 -3.06 -14.85
N LEU A 98 0.59 -1.79 -14.69
CA LEU A 98 -0.43 -1.38 -13.72
C LEU A 98 -1.80 -2.01 -14.01
N CYS A 99 -2.22 -2.08 -15.28
CA CYS A 99 -3.45 -2.77 -15.68
C CYS A 99 -3.40 -4.26 -15.35
N THR A 100 -2.23 -4.88 -15.50
CA THR A 100 -2.03 -6.29 -15.19
C THR A 100 -2.12 -6.53 -13.69
N GLN A 101 -1.43 -5.70 -12.88
CA GLN A 101 -1.52 -5.76 -11.42
C GLN A 101 -2.95 -5.54 -10.93
N PHE A 102 -3.66 -4.52 -11.42
CA PHE A 102 -5.04 -4.28 -11.02
C PHE A 102 -5.98 -5.43 -11.38
N ARG A 103 -5.76 -6.08 -12.52
CA ARG A 103 -6.55 -7.26 -12.89
C ARG A 103 -6.33 -8.40 -11.90
N GLU A 104 -5.09 -8.65 -11.52
CA GLU A 104 -4.72 -9.69 -10.55
C GLU A 104 -5.30 -9.37 -9.17
N ASP A 105 -5.17 -8.13 -8.70
CA ASP A 105 -5.73 -7.68 -7.42
C ASP A 105 -7.25 -7.85 -7.40
N VAL A 106 -7.95 -7.43 -8.47
CA VAL A 106 -9.41 -7.56 -8.58
C VAL A 106 -9.82 -9.03 -8.59
N GLN A 107 -9.08 -9.90 -9.28
CA GLN A 107 -9.34 -11.33 -9.27
C GLN A 107 -9.18 -11.91 -7.86
N GLU A 108 -8.07 -11.60 -7.18
CA GLU A 108 -7.82 -12.07 -5.82
C GLU A 108 -8.91 -11.58 -4.86
N MET A 109 -9.24 -10.29 -4.89
CA MET A 109 -10.30 -9.71 -4.06
C MET A 109 -11.65 -10.38 -4.32
N THR A 110 -11.97 -10.69 -5.58
CA THR A 110 -13.21 -11.37 -5.95
C THR A 110 -13.25 -12.79 -5.37
N GLU A 111 -12.17 -13.56 -5.53
CA GLU A 111 -12.06 -14.90 -4.97
C GLU A 111 -12.15 -14.89 -3.45
N GLN A 112 -11.48 -13.94 -2.79
CA GLN A 112 -11.55 -13.75 -1.34
C GLN A 112 -12.99 -13.43 -0.90
N LEU A 113 -13.67 -12.49 -1.57
CA LEU A 113 -15.05 -12.12 -1.25
C LEU A 113 -16.01 -13.29 -1.40
N ILE A 114 -15.88 -14.09 -2.46
CA ILE A 114 -16.71 -15.29 -2.66
C ILE A 114 -16.48 -16.30 -1.53
N ARG A 115 -15.21 -16.61 -1.23
CA ARG A 115 -14.85 -17.55 -0.14
C ARG A 115 -15.39 -17.09 1.21
N GLN A 116 -15.21 -15.81 1.56
CA GLN A 116 -15.69 -15.27 2.83
C GLN A 116 -17.21 -15.18 2.86
N GLY A 117 -17.86 -14.85 1.73
CA GLY A 117 -19.32 -14.83 1.61
C GLY A 117 -19.94 -16.21 1.85
N GLN A 118 -19.41 -17.25 1.19
CA GLN A 118 -19.83 -18.65 1.41
C GLN A 118 -19.63 -19.05 2.88
N ARG A 119 -18.47 -18.71 3.46
CA ARG A 119 -18.19 -18.98 4.86
C ARG A 119 -19.20 -18.32 5.82
N LEU A 120 -19.61 -17.09 5.54
CA LEU A 120 -20.63 -16.40 6.35
C LEU A 120 -21.99 -17.09 6.27
N ILE A 121 -22.38 -17.60 5.09
CA ILE A 121 -23.62 -18.36 4.92
C ILE A 121 -23.57 -19.64 5.76
N GLU A 122 -22.50 -20.43 5.64
CA GLU A 122 -22.29 -21.65 6.45
C GLU A 122 -22.38 -21.37 7.96
N LEU A 123 -21.77 -20.27 8.41
CA LEU A 123 -21.77 -19.90 9.83
C LEU A 123 -23.16 -19.47 10.31
N LYS A 124 -23.95 -18.78 9.48
CA LYS A 124 -25.34 -18.43 9.79
C LYS A 124 -26.22 -19.67 9.90
N GLU A 125 -26.05 -20.64 9.01
CA GLU A 125 -26.76 -21.92 9.06
C GLU A 125 -26.41 -22.68 10.34
N LYS A 126 -25.12 -22.84 10.65
CA LYS A 126 -24.65 -23.51 11.89
C LYS A 126 -25.18 -22.84 13.15
N LYS A 127 -25.19 -21.50 13.19
CA LYS A 127 -25.77 -20.74 14.31
C LYS A 127 -27.28 -20.99 14.48
N THR A 128 -28.00 -21.16 13.38
CA THR A 128 -29.45 -21.38 13.40
C THR A 128 -29.80 -22.82 13.81
N LEU A 129 -29.02 -23.80 13.35
CA LEU A 129 -29.22 -25.22 13.64
C LEU A 129 -28.82 -25.61 15.08
N ASP A 130 -27.73 -25.06 15.59
CA ASP A 130 -27.18 -25.38 16.92
C ASP A 130 -26.59 -24.11 17.56
N PRO A 131 -27.43 -23.26 18.17
CA PRO A 131 -26.96 -22.01 18.78
C PRO A 131 -25.98 -22.23 19.94
N ASP A 132 -26.25 -23.20 20.81
CA ASP A 132 -25.42 -23.44 22.00
C ASP A 132 -24.06 -24.04 21.63
N GLY A 133 -24.04 -25.02 20.72
CA GLY A 133 -22.78 -25.54 20.21
C GLY A 133 -22.04 -24.55 19.31
N TYR A 134 -22.70 -23.62 18.61
CA TYR A 134 -22.04 -22.57 17.81
C TYR A 134 -21.16 -21.65 18.65
N TYR A 135 -21.62 -21.29 19.85
CA TYR A 135 -20.88 -20.49 20.82
C TYR A 135 -19.99 -21.33 21.75
N GLY A 136 -19.97 -22.66 21.59
CA GLY A 136 -19.17 -23.54 22.44
C GLY A 136 -19.65 -23.56 23.89
N ARG A 137 -20.95 -23.35 24.13
CA ARG A 137 -21.55 -23.65 25.43
C ARG A 137 -21.63 -25.16 25.54
N GLU A 138 -20.66 -25.78 26.19
CA GLU A 138 -20.83 -27.17 26.62
C GLU A 138 -22.04 -27.21 27.56
N GLU A 139 -22.97 -28.16 27.33
CA GLU A 139 -23.95 -28.49 28.35
C GLU A 139 -23.16 -28.84 29.61
N PRO A 140 -23.36 -28.12 30.72
CA PRO A 140 -22.72 -28.51 31.94
C PRO A 140 -23.34 -29.85 32.30
N ASN A 141 -22.59 -30.95 32.14
CA ASN A 141 -22.84 -32.18 32.85
C ASN A 141 -22.65 -31.90 34.36
N LEU A 142 -23.58 -31.14 34.94
CA LEU A 142 -23.76 -30.90 36.37
C LEU A 142 -24.37 -32.16 36.97
N HIS A 143 -23.58 -33.24 37.01
CA HIS A 143 -23.79 -34.27 38.00
C HIS A 143 -22.61 -34.23 38.96
N ASN A 144 -22.81 -33.50 40.07
CA ASN A 144 -21.94 -33.43 41.25
C ASN A 144 -20.58 -32.74 41.10
N VAL A 145 -20.54 -31.53 40.56
CA VAL A 145 -19.40 -30.63 40.80
C VAL A 145 -19.94 -29.29 41.29
N ASP A 146 -19.60 -28.91 42.53
CA ASP A 146 -19.85 -27.57 43.06
C ASP A 146 -19.15 -26.56 42.14
N ALA A 147 -19.94 -25.90 41.30
CA ALA A 147 -19.47 -24.92 40.36
C ALA A 147 -19.02 -23.66 41.12
N LEU A 148 -17.75 -23.62 41.49
CA LEU A 148 -17.04 -22.35 41.64
C LEU A 148 -17.24 -21.60 40.32
N THR A 149 -17.97 -20.49 40.40
CA THR A 149 -18.26 -19.60 39.28
C THR A 149 -16.95 -19.02 38.77
N ASP A 150 -16.34 -19.70 37.79
CA ASP A 150 -15.21 -19.17 37.06
C ASP A 150 -15.77 -18.40 35.85
N ALA A 151 -15.43 -17.12 35.76
CA ALA A 151 -15.89 -16.20 34.73
C ALA A 151 -15.27 -16.47 33.34
N SER A 152 -14.91 -17.72 33.06
CA SER A 152 -14.22 -18.18 31.85
C SER A 152 -15.16 -18.62 30.72
N GLY A 153 -16.47 -18.72 30.96
CA GLY A 153 -17.45 -19.30 30.03
C GLY A 153 -18.15 -18.36 29.02
N ILE A 154 -17.93 -17.04 29.07
CA ILE A 154 -18.59 -16.09 28.13
C ILE A 154 -17.57 -15.59 27.11
N SER A 155 -17.01 -16.52 26.32
CA SER A 155 -16.33 -16.12 25.09
C SER A 155 -17.40 -15.63 24.11
N GLN A 156 -17.32 -14.36 23.69
CA GLN A 156 -18.12 -13.87 22.55
C GLN A 156 -17.61 -14.42 21.21
N PHE A 157 -16.48 -15.12 21.20
CA PHE A 157 -15.92 -15.75 20.01
C PHE A 157 -16.56 -17.12 19.76
N THR A 158 -16.80 -17.42 18.48
CA THR A 158 -17.40 -18.69 18.06
C THR A 158 -16.36 -19.80 18.05
N LYS A 159 -16.76 -21.07 18.19
CA LYS A 159 -15.84 -22.22 18.04
C LYS A 159 -15.18 -22.31 16.66
N TYR A 160 -15.67 -21.54 15.70
CA TYR A 160 -15.18 -21.45 14.32
C TYR A 160 -14.19 -20.30 14.10
N THR A 161 -13.98 -19.46 15.11
CA THR A 161 -12.97 -18.41 15.07
C THR A 161 -11.60 -19.04 15.31
N LYS A 162 -10.83 -19.25 14.23
CA LYS A 162 -9.41 -19.59 14.35
C LYS A 162 -8.62 -18.29 14.44
N ALA A 163 -7.68 -18.20 15.39
CA ALA A 163 -6.70 -17.15 15.38
C ALA A 163 -5.96 -17.18 14.04
N LEU A 164 -5.69 -15.99 13.47
CA LEU A 164 -4.77 -15.87 12.35
C LEU A 164 -3.40 -16.35 12.85
N THR A 165 -3.04 -17.58 12.52
CA THR A 165 -1.66 -18.05 12.66
C THR A 165 -0.85 -17.19 11.71
N GLY A 166 -0.08 -16.24 12.25
CA GLY A 166 0.61 -15.24 11.46
C GLY A 166 1.43 -15.89 10.34
N THR A 167 1.04 -15.63 9.10
CA THR A 167 1.95 -15.76 7.97
C THR A 167 2.94 -14.60 8.11
N THR A 168 3.99 -14.81 8.91
CA THR A 168 5.18 -13.98 8.83
C THR A 168 5.71 -14.08 7.41
N ALA A 169 5.71 -12.92 6.74
CA ALA A 169 6.31 -12.67 5.45
C ALA A 169 7.71 -13.27 5.36
N LYS A 170 8.00 -13.89 4.21
CA LYS A 170 9.36 -14.02 3.67
C LYS A 170 9.47 -13.11 2.47
#